data_AF-A0A0C5WWB8-F1
#
_entry.id   AF-A0A0C5WWB8-F1
#
_cell.length_a   1.000
_cell.length_b   1.000
_cell.length_c   1.000
_cell.angle_alpha   90.00
_cell.angle_beta   90.00
_cell.angle_gamma   90.00
#
_symmetry.space_group_name_H-M   'P 1'
#
loop_
_entity.id
_entity.type
_entity.pdbx_description
1 polymer ?
#
loop_
_entity_poly.entity_id
_entity_poly.type
_entity_poly.pdbx_seq_one_letter_code
_entity_poly.pdbx_strand_id
1 'polypeptide(L)'
;MLYFFLTLCLIGIFLSAFMVRTHQQRDLLQSRFNQIIGLRQLIHLLRFHRRRSHLALKHTPPSAESLSEAIAIKTLLHSLISQAENTNKPMYRILSKQLSTMLDEWPKYSTQRNQSTHGKAIRHVLYLIDDTLTQCLITCEKDELFKHYQGTWPVMLNAIDSLSRLRYAIENYEMGTDVMARELGLHAQILKRRMAQLHLPGDPAVPPLIIEKLFSHYDSIDVNGHDKELVKHQLYQFSLEASDTLFHLFDLVLGHIGAQLSIKLPELATREDKKVVQIIARH
;
A
#
# COMPACT_ATOMS: atom_id res chain seq x y z
N MET A 1 -46.89 -25.73 32.46
CA MET A 1 -47.26 -25.27 31.10
C MET A 1 -46.84 -23.82 30.87
N LEU A 2 -47.35 -22.83 31.60
CA LEU A 2 -47.00 -21.41 31.40
C LEU A 2 -45.49 -21.11 31.46
N TYR A 3 -44.78 -21.63 32.47
CA TYR A 3 -43.32 -21.46 32.60
C TYR A 3 -42.52 -22.06 31.43
N PHE A 4 -43.00 -23.16 30.84
CA PHE A 4 -42.36 -23.80 29.70
C PHE A 4 -42.51 -22.97 28.41
N PHE A 5 -43.67 -22.36 28.19
CA PHE A 5 -43.86 -21.43 27.08
C PHE A 5 -43.05 -20.14 27.27
N LEU A 6 -42.95 -19.63 28.51
CA LEU A 6 -42.15 -18.44 28.82
C LEU A 6 -40.66 -18.68 28.55
N THR A 7 -40.11 -19.82 28.98
CA THR A 7 -38.69 -20.15 28.73
C THR A 7 -38.42 -20.35 27.24
N LEU A 8 -39.32 -20.99 26.49
CA LEU A 8 -39.17 -21.17 25.05
C LEU A 8 -39.14 -19.81 24.31
N CYS A 9 -40.02 -18.88 24.69
CA CYS A 9 -40.04 -17.52 24.14
C CYS A 9 -38.76 -16.74 24.45
N LEU A 10 -38.26 -16.83 25.69
CA LEU A 10 -37.00 -16.16 26.08
C LEU A 10 -35.79 -16.71 25.31
N ILE A 11 -35.72 -18.03 25.12
CA ILE A 11 -34.67 -18.65 24.30
C ILE A 11 -34.79 -18.20 22.84
N GLY A 12 -36.01 -18.13 22.30
CA GLY A 12 -36.26 -17.64 20.94
C GLY A 12 -35.82 -16.19 20.74
N ILE A 13 -36.12 -15.31 21.70
CA ILE A 13 -35.68 -13.90 21.69
C ILE A 13 -34.16 -13.82 21.78
N PHE A 14 -33.54 -14.61 22.66
CA PHE A 14 -32.08 -14.64 22.82
C PHE A 14 -31.38 -15.10 21.54
N LEU A 15 -31.85 -16.19 20.92
CA LEU A 15 -31.31 -16.70 19.66
C LEU A 15 -31.48 -15.70 18.51
N SER A 16 -32.66 -15.06 18.41
CA SER A 16 -32.93 -14.00 17.44
C SER A 16 -31.97 -12.82 17.61
N ALA A 17 -31.83 -12.30 18.83
CA ALA A 17 -30.92 -11.20 19.13
C ALA A 17 -29.46 -11.56 18.83
N PHE A 18 -29.07 -12.80 19.14
CA PHE A 18 -27.74 -13.32 18.84
C PHE A 18 -27.50 -13.43 17.32
N MET A 19 -28.46 -13.93 16.55
CA MET A 19 -28.37 -13.99 15.09
C MET A 19 -28.27 -12.59 14.46
N VAL A 20 -29.09 -11.64 14.91
CA VAL A 20 -29.03 -10.25 14.40
C VAL A 20 -27.67 -9.62 14.70
N ARG A 21 -27.15 -9.80 15.92
CA ARG A 21 -25.84 -9.27 16.32
C ARG A 21 -24.71 -9.86 15.49
N THR A 22 -24.72 -11.18 15.28
CA THR A 22 -23.69 -11.86 14.48
C THR A 22 -23.74 -11.45 13.01
N HIS A 23 -24.93 -11.29 12.43
CA HIS A 23 -25.08 -10.73 11.08
C HIS A 23 -24.52 -9.31 10.97
N GLN A 24 -24.90 -8.42 11.89
CA GLN A 24 -24.39 -7.04 11.91
C GLN A 24 -22.86 -6.98 12.04
N GLN A 25 -22.26 -7.83 12.88
CA GLN A 25 -20.81 -7.91 13.01
C GLN A 25 -20.13 -8.36 11.72
N ARG A 26 -20.70 -9.34 11.02
CA ARG A 26 -20.17 -9.82 9.73
C ARG A 26 -20.26 -8.76 8.65
N ASP A 27 -21.39 -8.06 8.55
CA ASP A 27 -21.60 -6.99 7.57
C ASP A 27 -20.63 -5.81 7.81
N LEU A 28 -20.46 -5.42 9.08
CA LEU A 28 -19.50 -4.39 9.46
C LEU A 28 -18.07 -4.80 9.10
N LEU A 29 -17.67 -6.03 9.44
CA LEU A 29 -16.34 -6.55 9.14
C LEU A 29 -16.10 -6.60 7.62
N GLN A 30 -17.08 -7.06 6.85
CA GLN A 30 -17.00 -7.09 5.39
C GLN A 30 -16.87 -5.68 4.81
N SER A 31 -17.64 -4.71 5.33
CA SER A 31 -17.55 -3.30 4.92
C SER A 31 -16.16 -2.72 5.16
N ARG A 32 -15.57 -2.95 6.35
CA ARG A 32 -14.21 -2.51 6.67
C ARG A 32 -13.16 -3.17 5.78
N PHE A 33 -13.31 -4.46 5.47
CA PHE A 33 -12.42 -5.13 4.52
C PHE A 33 -12.57 -4.61 3.08
N ASN A 34 -13.79 -4.26 2.66
CA ASN A 34 -14.00 -3.59 1.37
C ASN A 34 -13.30 -2.22 1.33
N GLN A 35 -13.29 -1.47 2.44
CA GLN A 35 -12.49 -0.24 2.55
C GLN A 35 -10.99 -0.53 2.43
N ILE A 36 -10.47 -1.56 3.13
CA ILE A 36 -9.05 -1.97 3.00
C ILE A 36 -8.72 -2.32 1.55
N ILE A 37 -9.59 -3.05 0.85
CA ILE A 37 -9.41 -3.39 -0.57
C ILE A 37 -9.33 -2.12 -1.44
N GLY A 38 -10.25 -1.17 -1.25
CA GLY A 38 -10.22 0.09 -1.99
C GLY A 38 -8.98 0.93 -1.68
N LEU A 39 -8.51 0.95 -0.44
CA LEU A 39 -7.26 1.62 -0.06
C LEU A 39 -6.04 0.95 -0.71
N ARG A 40 -6.01 -0.38 -0.81
CA ARG A 40 -4.96 -1.12 -1.56
C ARG A 40 -4.96 -0.73 -3.05
N GLN A 41 -6.13 -0.66 -3.67
CA GLN A 41 -6.27 -0.20 -5.06
C GLN A 41 -5.81 1.25 -5.22
N LEU A 42 -6.10 2.11 -4.25
CA LEU A 42 -5.65 3.49 -4.25
C LEU A 42 -4.12 3.59 -4.18
N ILE A 43 -3.46 2.79 -3.34
CA ILE A 43 -1.99 2.69 -3.32
C ILE A 43 -1.46 2.31 -4.71
N HIS A 44 -2.05 1.30 -5.35
CA HIS A 44 -1.64 0.88 -6.69
C HIS A 44 -1.74 2.03 -7.70
N LEU A 45 -2.88 2.73 -7.74
CA LEU A 45 -3.08 3.88 -8.62
C LEU A 45 -2.10 5.03 -8.32
N LEU A 46 -1.83 5.33 -7.05
CA LEU A 46 -0.85 6.36 -6.67
C LEU A 46 0.56 6.00 -7.10
N ARG A 47 0.94 4.73 -7.00
CA ARG A 47 2.25 4.24 -7.47
C ARG A 47 2.38 4.30 -8.99
N PHE A 48 1.29 3.96 -9.69
CA PHE A 48 1.20 4.09 -11.14
C PHE A 48 1.31 5.56 -11.59
N HIS A 49 0.51 6.45 -11.01
CA HIS A 49 0.57 7.89 -11.26
C HIS A 49 1.97 8.46 -10.96
N ARG A 50 2.61 8.04 -9.87
CA ARG A 50 4.00 8.45 -9.54
C ARG A 50 4.98 8.06 -10.65
N ARG A 51 4.89 6.84 -11.20
CA ARG A 51 5.75 6.37 -12.29
C ARG A 51 5.52 7.21 -13.55
N ARG A 52 4.25 7.45 -13.90
CA ARG A 52 3.85 8.21 -15.09
C ARG A 52 4.25 9.68 -15.02
N SER A 53 3.95 10.35 -13.92
CA SER A 53 4.38 11.73 -13.65
C SER A 53 5.90 11.87 -13.61
N HIS A 54 6.62 10.93 -12.99
CA HIS A 54 8.09 10.94 -12.99
C HIS A 54 8.68 10.86 -14.40
N LEU A 55 8.15 9.98 -15.26
CA LEU A 55 8.57 9.90 -16.66
C LEU A 55 8.25 11.19 -17.42
N ALA A 56 7.05 11.75 -17.22
CA ALA A 56 6.65 12.99 -17.87
C ALA A 56 7.52 14.19 -17.46
N LEU A 57 7.95 14.26 -16.18
CA LEU A 57 8.84 15.31 -15.67
C LEU A 57 10.29 15.19 -16.18
N LYS A 58 10.70 14.04 -16.71
CA LYS A 58 12.00 13.87 -17.37
C LYS A 58 12.02 14.40 -18.80
N HIS A 59 10.88 14.59 -19.43
CA HIS A 59 10.79 15.20 -20.76
C HIS A 59 10.75 16.73 -20.63
N THR A 60 11.46 17.43 -21.52
CA THR A 60 11.43 18.90 -21.61
C THR A 60 10.87 19.33 -22.96
N PRO A 61 9.76 20.09 -23.01
CA PRO A 61 8.90 20.47 -21.88
C PRO A 61 8.15 19.26 -21.30
N PRO A 62 7.73 19.31 -20.02
CA PRO A 62 6.88 18.27 -19.44
C PRO A 62 5.59 18.16 -20.25
N SER A 63 5.17 16.94 -20.59
CA SER A 63 3.87 16.75 -21.22
C SER A 63 2.78 17.26 -20.27
N ALA A 64 2.03 18.28 -20.71
CA ALA A 64 0.92 18.87 -19.97
C ALA A 64 -0.36 18.03 -20.06
N GLU A 65 -0.30 16.83 -20.64
CA GLU A 65 -1.46 15.95 -20.73
C GLU A 65 -1.89 15.48 -19.35
N SER A 66 -3.18 15.67 -19.08
CA SER A 66 -3.86 15.08 -17.92
C SER A 66 -3.69 13.57 -17.95
N LEU A 67 -3.05 13.02 -16.92
CA LEU A 67 -2.84 11.59 -16.78
C LEU A 67 -4.18 10.91 -16.49
N SER A 68 -4.58 9.95 -17.33
CA SER A 68 -5.90 9.29 -17.28
C SER A 68 -6.23 8.67 -15.92
N GLU A 69 -5.23 8.18 -15.20
CA GLU A 69 -5.37 7.58 -13.88
C GLU A 69 -5.75 8.58 -12.78
N ALA A 70 -5.58 9.89 -13.00
CA ALA A 70 -6.00 10.92 -12.05
C ALA A 70 -7.52 10.89 -11.82
N ILE A 71 -8.29 10.58 -12.87
CA ILE A 71 -9.75 10.41 -12.78
C ILE A 71 -10.06 9.17 -11.93
N ALA A 72 -9.41 8.04 -12.21
CA ALA A 72 -9.60 6.80 -11.44
C ALA A 72 -9.27 7.00 -9.95
N ILE A 73 -8.21 7.76 -9.62
CA ILE A 73 -7.86 8.11 -8.24
C ILE A 73 -8.97 8.93 -7.59
N LYS A 74 -9.46 9.99 -8.25
CA LYS A 74 -10.52 10.87 -7.73
C LYS A 74 -11.83 10.09 -7.51
N THR A 75 -12.23 9.25 -8.47
CA THR A 75 -13.44 8.42 -8.38
C THR A 75 -13.35 7.38 -7.25
N LEU A 76 -12.24 6.65 -7.17
CA LEU A 76 -12.05 5.65 -6.12
C LEU A 76 -12.06 6.29 -4.73
N LEU A 77 -11.41 7.45 -4.58
CA LEU A 77 -11.38 8.17 -3.32
C LEU A 77 -12.76 8.70 -2.90
N HIS A 78 -13.56 9.18 -3.85
CA HIS A 78 -14.94 9.57 -3.57
C HIS A 78 -15.77 8.37 -3.09
N SER A 79 -15.62 7.22 -3.75
CA SER A 79 -16.27 5.96 -3.35
C SER A 79 -15.85 5.56 -1.92
N LEU A 80 -14.55 5.60 -1.61
CA LEU A 80 -14.01 5.33 -0.28
C LEU A 80 -14.59 6.28 0.80
N ILE A 81 -14.69 7.59 0.52
CA ILE A 81 -15.30 8.56 1.45
C ILE A 81 -16.78 8.24 1.71
N SER A 82 -17.51 7.85 0.67
CA SER A 82 -18.94 7.53 0.80
C SER A 82 -19.19 6.29 1.66
N GLN A 83 -18.29 5.31 1.57
CA GLN A 83 -18.35 4.04 2.31
C GLN A 83 -17.73 4.13 3.71
N ALA A 84 -16.90 5.14 3.98
CA ALA A 84 -16.23 5.33 5.27
C ALA A 84 -17.23 5.52 6.43
N GLU A 85 -16.91 4.94 7.59
CA GLU A 85 -17.62 5.25 8.84
C GLU A 85 -17.53 6.76 9.14
N ASN A 86 -18.56 7.32 9.78
CA ASN A 86 -18.63 8.76 10.04
C ASN A 86 -17.43 9.28 10.86
N THR A 87 -16.90 8.45 11.75
CA THR A 87 -15.69 8.70 12.54
C THR A 87 -14.43 8.82 11.67
N ASN A 88 -14.35 8.07 10.58
CA ASN A 88 -13.17 8.00 9.72
C ASN A 88 -13.23 9.01 8.55
N LYS A 89 -14.43 9.47 8.15
CA LYS A 89 -14.64 10.46 7.07
C LYS A 89 -13.71 11.69 7.11
N PRO A 90 -13.41 12.31 8.27
CA PRO A 90 -12.47 13.44 8.33
C PRO A 90 -11.09 13.10 7.76
N MET A 91 -10.53 11.94 8.07
CA MET A 91 -9.20 11.53 7.59
C MET A 91 -9.19 11.31 6.06
N TYR A 92 -10.24 10.68 5.52
CA TYR A 92 -10.39 10.55 4.07
C TYR A 92 -10.55 11.90 3.34
N ARG A 93 -11.21 12.89 3.95
CA ARG A 93 -11.31 14.25 3.39
C ARG A 93 -9.96 14.96 3.35
N ILE A 94 -9.14 14.80 4.39
CA ILE A 94 -7.76 15.32 4.40
C ILE A 94 -6.96 14.68 3.26
N LEU A 95 -7.06 13.34 3.10
CA LEU A 95 -6.44 12.64 1.99
C LEU A 95 -6.93 13.17 0.63
N SER A 96 -8.23 13.42 0.48
CA SER A 96 -8.80 13.98 -0.75
C SER A 96 -8.26 15.35 -1.10
N LYS A 97 -8.18 16.26 -0.12
CA LYS A 97 -7.57 17.57 -0.36
C LYS A 97 -6.11 17.42 -0.80
N GLN A 98 -5.33 16.59 -0.11
CA GLN A 98 -3.93 16.34 -0.44
C GLN A 98 -3.75 15.75 -1.84
N LEU A 99 -4.57 14.76 -2.21
CA LEU A 99 -4.51 14.10 -3.51
C LEU A 99 -4.94 15.04 -4.65
N SER A 100 -5.99 15.84 -4.47
CA SER A 100 -6.39 16.83 -5.49
C SER A 100 -5.26 17.81 -5.78
N THR A 101 -4.63 18.39 -4.75
CA THR A 101 -3.47 19.27 -4.93
C THR A 101 -2.33 18.57 -5.66
N MET A 102 -1.99 17.34 -5.29
CA MET A 102 -0.93 16.58 -5.94
C MET A 102 -1.24 16.30 -7.42
N LEU A 103 -2.46 15.88 -7.74
CA LEU A 103 -2.89 15.54 -9.10
C LEU A 103 -2.96 16.76 -10.02
N ASP A 104 -3.22 17.94 -9.48
CA ASP A 104 -3.36 19.16 -10.28
C ASP A 104 -2.00 19.90 -10.43
N GLU A 105 -1.11 19.81 -9.45
CA GLU A 105 0.14 20.57 -9.43
C GLU A 105 1.39 19.78 -9.88
N TRP A 106 1.32 18.45 -10.02
CA TRP A 106 2.50 17.63 -10.36
C TRP A 106 3.30 18.10 -11.59
N PRO A 107 2.71 18.69 -12.66
CA PRO A 107 3.49 19.15 -13.82
C PRO A 107 4.50 20.25 -13.47
N LYS A 108 4.32 20.94 -12.34
CA LYS A 108 5.20 22.00 -11.83
C LYS A 108 6.24 21.49 -10.83
N TYR A 109 6.24 20.19 -10.52
CA TYR A 109 7.12 19.64 -9.51
C TYR A 109 8.50 19.30 -10.09
N SER A 110 9.53 19.42 -9.26
CA SER A 110 10.78 18.70 -9.53
C SER A 110 10.57 17.20 -9.35
N THR A 111 11.43 16.38 -9.95
CA THR A 111 11.47 14.93 -9.78
C THR A 111 11.44 14.53 -8.30
N GLN A 112 12.24 15.20 -7.48
CA GLN A 112 12.33 14.99 -6.03
C GLN A 112 11.03 15.38 -5.29
N ARG A 113 10.42 16.52 -5.64
CA ARG A 113 9.13 16.93 -5.06
C ARG A 113 8.02 15.97 -5.45
N ASN A 114 8.03 15.45 -6.68
CA ASN A 114 7.09 14.46 -7.14
C ASN A 114 7.16 13.16 -6.32
N GLN A 115 8.38 12.64 -6.12
CA GLN A 115 8.61 11.43 -5.31
C GLN A 115 8.16 11.61 -3.85
N SER A 116 8.55 12.72 -3.22
CA SER A 116 8.23 12.98 -1.82
C SER A 116 6.74 13.22 -1.59
N THR A 117 6.05 13.95 -2.47
CA THR A 117 4.60 14.20 -2.36
C THR A 117 3.79 12.91 -2.52
N HIS A 118 4.12 12.08 -3.51
CA HIS A 118 3.50 10.77 -3.66
C HIS A 118 3.80 9.83 -2.49
N GLY A 119 5.04 9.84 -1.98
CA GLY A 119 5.41 9.05 -0.80
C GLY A 119 4.59 9.42 0.44
N LYS A 120 4.35 10.73 0.67
CA LYS A 120 3.47 11.21 1.75
C LYS A 120 2.03 10.75 1.55
N ALA A 121 1.50 10.82 0.34
CA ALA A 121 0.15 10.37 0.03
C ALA A 121 -0.03 8.85 0.27
N ILE A 122 0.89 8.03 -0.23
CA ILE A 122 0.88 6.57 -0.02
C ILE A 122 0.97 6.23 1.47
N ARG A 123 1.80 6.95 2.25
CA ARG A 123 1.89 6.75 3.70
C ARG A 123 0.56 7.07 4.41
N HIS A 124 -0.13 8.13 4.00
CA HIS A 124 -1.45 8.47 4.53
C HIS A 124 -2.47 7.35 4.24
N VAL A 125 -2.48 6.79 3.02
CA VAL A 125 -3.34 5.64 2.70
C VAL A 125 -3.01 4.43 3.57
N LEU A 126 -1.72 4.16 3.82
CA LEU A 126 -1.30 3.08 4.71
C LEU A 126 -1.77 3.28 6.15
N TYR A 127 -1.74 4.52 6.68
CA TYR A 127 -2.29 4.81 8.00
C TYR A 127 -3.80 4.55 8.08
N LEU A 128 -4.56 4.80 7.00
CA LEU A 128 -5.98 4.44 6.94
C LEU A 128 -6.19 2.94 6.93
N ILE A 129 -5.32 2.17 6.23
CA ILE A 129 -5.36 0.70 6.28
C ILE A 129 -5.08 0.22 7.71
N ASP A 130 -4.05 0.77 8.35
CA ASP A 130 -3.64 0.42 9.71
C ASP A 130 -4.74 0.65 10.74
N ASP A 131 -5.35 1.83 10.72
CA ASP A 131 -6.46 2.16 11.61
C ASP A 131 -7.68 1.24 11.37
N THR A 132 -8.09 1.08 10.11
CA THR A 132 -9.23 0.22 9.74
C THR A 132 -8.99 -1.23 10.14
N LEU A 133 -7.77 -1.74 9.91
CA LEU A 133 -7.43 -3.12 10.21
C LEU A 133 -7.30 -3.36 11.72
N THR A 134 -6.69 -2.43 12.45
CA THR A 134 -6.65 -2.44 13.92
C THR A 134 -8.05 -2.52 14.51
N GLN A 135 -8.98 -1.69 14.01
CA GLN A 135 -10.38 -1.72 14.44
C GLN A 135 -11.03 -3.07 14.13
N CYS A 136 -10.76 -3.69 12.98
CA CYS A 136 -11.24 -5.04 12.65
C CYS A 136 -10.74 -6.09 13.65
N LEU A 137 -9.44 -6.11 13.91
CA LEU A 137 -8.80 -7.11 14.77
C LEU A 137 -9.28 -7.02 16.22
N ILE A 138 -9.44 -5.79 16.73
CA ILE A 138 -10.01 -5.54 18.07
C ILE A 138 -11.47 -5.98 18.12
N THR A 139 -12.29 -5.62 17.11
CA THR A 139 -13.73 -5.95 17.09
C THR A 139 -13.98 -7.46 17.00
N CYS A 140 -13.08 -8.19 16.35
CA CYS A 140 -13.15 -9.65 16.23
C CYS A 140 -12.44 -10.42 17.35
N GLU A 141 -11.93 -9.72 18.38
CA GLU A 141 -11.23 -10.33 19.52
C GLU A 141 -10.06 -11.25 19.08
N LYS A 142 -9.35 -10.86 18.02
CA LYS A 142 -8.22 -11.62 17.47
C LYS A 142 -6.88 -11.12 18.04
N ASP A 143 -6.71 -11.23 19.36
CA ASP A 143 -5.57 -10.64 20.08
C ASP A 143 -4.20 -11.08 19.57
N GLU A 144 -4.02 -12.37 19.25
CA GLU A 144 -2.75 -12.88 18.73
C GLU A 144 -2.45 -12.33 17.32
N LEU A 145 -3.48 -12.23 16.47
CA LEU A 145 -3.34 -11.65 15.13
C LEU A 145 -3.06 -10.14 15.20
N PHE A 146 -3.68 -9.47 16.18
CA PHE A 146 -3.44 -8.07 16.47
C PHE A 146 -2.00 -7.81 16.94
N LYS A 147 -1.51 -8.55 17.94
CA LYS A 147 -0.11 -8.45 18.41
C LYS A 147 0.86 -8.70 17.26
N HIS A 148 0.57 -9.69 16.43
CA HIS A 148 1.41 -9.99 15.28
C HIS A 148 1.44 -8.81 14.28
N TYR A 149 0.26 -8.32 13.89
CA TYR A 149 0.15 -7.17 12.99
C TYR A 149 0.88 -5.93 13.56
N GLN A 150 0.76 -5.66 14.87
CA GLN A 150 1.50 -4.59 15.55
C GLN A 150 3.02 -4.76 15.50
N GLY A 151 3.53 -6.00 15.42
CA GLY A 151 4.96 -6.26 15.19
C GLY A 151 5.39 -6.01 13.75
N THR A 152 4.55 -6.34 12.77
CA THR A 152 4.84 -6.24 11.33
C THR A 152 4.69 -4.81 10.80
N TRP A 153 3.71 -4.06 11.30
CA TRP A 153 3.39 -2.72 10.82
C TRP A 153 4.55 -1.71 10.90
N PRO A 154 5.27 -1.58 12.03
CA PRO A 154 6.46 -0.73 12.10
C PRO A 154 7.57 -1.14 11.13
N VAL A 155 7.71 -2.45 10.85
CA VAL A 155 8.68 -2.94 9.87
C VAL A 155 8.31 -2.47 8.46
N MET A 156 7.02 -2.51 8.10
CA MET A 156 6.53 -2.01 6.81
C MET A 156 6.82 -0.51 6.64
N LEU A 157 6.48 0.31 7.65
CA LEU A 157 6.76 1.74 7.61
C LEU A 157 8.28 2.02 7.47
N ASN A 158 9.11 1.33 8.24
CA ASN A 158 10.56 1.45 8.18
C ASN A 158 11.13 1.02 6.81
N ALA A 159 10.55 0.02 6.15
CA ALA A 159 10.95 -0.40 4.81
C ALA A 159 10.62 0.67 3.76
N ILE A 160 9.44 1.30 3.85
CA ILE A 160 9.04 2.42 2.97
C ILE A 160 9.96 3.63 3.16
N ASP A 161 10.31 3.95 4.40
CA ASP A 161 11.24 5.03 4.71
C ASP A 161 12.65 4.73 4.19
N SER A 162 13.10 3.49 4.32
CA SER A 162 14.38 3.04 3.75
C SER A 162 14.39 3.14 2.22
N LEU A 163 13.30 2.75 1.55
CA LEU A 163 13.13 2.94 0.11
C LEU A 163 13.12 4.42 -0.30
N SER A 164 12.53 5.28 0.53
CA SER A 164 12.52 6.73 0.29
C SER A 164 13.93 7.32 0.39
N ARG A 165 14.73 6.87 1.38
CA ARG A 165 16.14 7.26 1.54
C ARG A 165 17.00 6.76 0.37
N LEU A 166 16.80 5.53 -0.07
CA LEU A 166 17.47 4.98 -1.26
C LEU A 166 17.16 5.85 -2.50
N ARG A 167 15.90 6.18 -2.75
CA ARG A 167 15.52 7.04 -3.89
C ARG A 167 16.14 8.44 -3.81
N TYR A 168 16.23 8.99 -2.60
CA TYR A 168 16.93 10.25 -2.38
C TYR A 168 18.42 10.14 -2.73
N ALA A 169 19.10 9.09 -2.28
CA ALA A 169 20.50 8.83 -2.62
C ALA A 169 20.70 8.64 -4.13
N ILE A 170 19.78 7.96 -4.83
CA ILE A 170 19.82 7.77 -6.29
C ILE A 170 19.70 9.12 -7.02
N GLU A 171 18.76 9.98 -6.60
CA GLU A 171 18.55 11.28 -7.26
C GLU A 171 19.79 12.17 -7.14
N ASN A 172 20.36 12.22 -5.94
CA ASN A 172 21.54 13.03 -5.63
C ASN A 172 22.85 12.35 -6.03
N TYR A 173 22.83 11.16 -6.63
CA TYR A 173 24.03 10.43 -7.02
C TYR A 173 24.91 11.22 -8.00
N GLU A 174 26.19 11.34 -7.68
CA GLU A 174 27.25 11.88 -8.52
C GLU A 174 28.32 10.80 -8.77
N MET A 175 28.70 10.65 -10.04
CA MET A 175 29.67 9.64 -10.47
C MET A 175 31.07 9.99 -9.99
N GLY A 176 31.88 8.97 -9.71
CA GLY A 176 33.32 9.13 -9.46
C GLY A 176 33.70 9.34 -7.99
N THR A 177 32.77 9.13 -7.05
CA THR A 177 33.09 9.10 -5.62
C THR A 177 32.75 7.74 -5.01
N ASP A 178 33.75 7.03 -4.49
CA ASP A 178 33.57 5.75 -3.78
C ASP A 178 32.62 5.89 -2.57
N VAL A 179 32.54 7.10 -2.01
CA VAL A 179 31.66 7.45 -0.90
C VAL A 179 30.19 7.29 -1.27
N MET A 180 29.77 7.78 -2.44
CA MET A 180 28.36 7.70 -2.86
C MET A 180 27.95 6.29 -3.29
N ALA A 181 28.86 5.54 -3.92
CA ALA A 181 28.61 4.12 -4.22
C ALA A 181 28.41 3.32 -2.91
N ARG A 182 29.23 3.59 -1.89
CA ARG A 182 29.08 2.98 -0.56
C ARG A 182 27.78 3.39 0.14
N GLU A 183 27.38 4.66 0.02
CA GLU A 183 26.11 5.16 0.59
C GLU A 183 24.89 4.49 -0.07
N LEU A 184 24.88 4.36 -1.40
CA LEU A 184 23.85 3.62 -2.13
C LEU A 184 23.79 2.15 -1.67
N GLY A 185 24.94 1.50 -1.56
CA GLY A 185 25.05 0.11 -1.08
C GLY A 185 24.50 -0.05 0.33
N LEU A 186 24.80 0.89 1.23
CA LEU A 186 24.26 0.89 2.59
C LEU A 186 22.74 1.00 2.60
N HIS A 187 22.17 1.94 1.83
CA HIS A 187 20.72 2.11 1.76
C HIS A 187 20.02 0.90 1.15
N ALA A 188 20.61 0.27 0.12
CA ALA A 188 20.12 -0.96 -0.46
C ALA A 188 20.14 -2.11 0.57
N GLN A 189 21.24 -2.29 1.31
CA GLN A 189 21.34 -3.33 2.34
C GLN A 189 20.34 -3.13 3.49
N ILE A 190 20.14 -1.88 3.95
CA ILE A 190 19.13 -1.56 4.95
C ILE A 190 17.74 -1.95 4.43
N LEU A 191 17.41 -1.58 3.19
CA LEU A 191 16.13 -1.94 2.57
C LEU A 191 15.97 -3.47 2.49
N LYS A 192 16.99 -4.20 2.04
CA LYS A 192 17.00 -5.68 1.98
C LYS A 192 16.64 -6.29 3.33
N ARG A 193 17.31 -5.84 4.40
CA ARG A 193 17.08 -6.32 5.76
C ARG A 193 15.65 -6.02 6.23
N ARG A 194 15.12 -4.83 5.95
CA ARG A 194 13.74 -4.46 6.34
C ARG A 194 12.70 -5.26 5.58
N MET A 195 12.91 -5.48 4.28
CA MET A 195 12.02 -6.32 3.47
C MET A 195 12.07 -7.78 3.94
N ALA A 196 13.25 -8.29 4.27
CA ALA A 196 13.38 -9.62 4.84
C ALA A 196 12.58 -9.73 6.13
N GLN A 197 12.67 -8.74 7.03
CA GLN A 197 11.92 -8.71 8.30
C GLN A 197 10.39 -8.74 8.19
N LEU A 198 9.82 -8.54 6.99
CA LEU A 198 8.37 -8.68 6.74
C LEU A 198 7.99 -10.17 6.64
N HIS A 199 8.00 -10.87 7.78
CA HIS A 199 7.53 -12.25 7.87
C HIS A 199 6.27 -12.34 8.73
N LEU A 200 5.32 -13.19 8.34
CA LEU A 200 4.25 -13.66 9.21
C LEU A 200 4.72 -14.93 9.95
N PRO A 201 4.66 -15.02 11.28
CA PRO A 201 4.85 -16.26 12.04
C PRO A 201 3.84 -17.32 11.59
N GLY A 202 4.35 -18.50 11.22
CA GLY A 202 3.52 -19.64 10.80
C GLY A 202 3.24 -19.72 9.30
N ASP A 203 3.75 -18.78 8.49
CA ASP A 203 3.66 -18.82 7.03
C ASP A 203 5.07 -18.69 6.41
N PRO A 204 5.56 -19.68 5.64
CA PRO A 204 6.84 -19.55 4.94
C PRO A 204 6.81 -18.53 3.79
N ALA A 205 5.71 -17.82 3.55
CA ALA A 205 5.52 -16.97 2.39
C ALA A 205 6.14 -15.56 2.50
N VAL A 206 7.45 -15.50 2.66
CA VAL A 206 8.23 -14.70 1.71
C VAL A 206 9.27 -15.66 1.15
N PRO A 207 9.18 -16.10 -0.11
CA PRO A 207 10.27 -16.87 -0.67
C PRO A 207 11.51 -15.98 -0.56
N PRO A 208 12.55 -16.38 0.21
CA PRO A 208 13.81 -15.63 0.26
C PRO A 208 14.28 -15.27 -1.14
N LEU A 209 13.97 -16.15 -2.09
CA LEU A 209 14.12 -16.03 -3.54
C LEU A 209 13.59 -14.72 -4.17
N ILE A 210 12.45 -14.16 -3.75
CA ILE A 210 11.93 -12.92 -4.37
C ILE A 210 12.83 -11.74 -4.01
N ILE A 211 13.20 -11.63 -2.72
CA ILE A 211 14.10 -10.58 -2.23
C ILE A 211 15.51 -10.81 -2.79
N GLU A 212 16.01 -12.05 -2.76
CA GLU A 212 17.31 -12.40 -3.32
C GLU A 212 17.40 -12.06 -4.81
N LYS A 213 16.39 -12.42 -5.60
CA LYS A 213 16.33 -12.08 -7.02
C LYS A 213 16.33 -10.58 -7.25
N LEU A 214 15.53 -9.82 -6.51
CA LEU A 214 15.51 -8.36 -6.58
C LEU A 214 16.88 -7.75 -6.27
N PHE A 215 17.56 -8.22 -5.23
CA PHE A 215 18.88 -7.69 -4.86
C PHE A 215 20.01 -8.21 -5.76
N SER A 216 19.86 -9.38 -6.39
CA SER A 216 20.79 -9.80 -7.44
C SER A 216 20.76 -8.88 -8.66
N HIS A 217 19.60 -8.28 -8.97
CA HIS A 217 19.51 -7.24 -9.99
C HIS A 217 20.26 -5.98 -9.56
N TYR A 218 20.14 -5.55 -8.30
CA TYR A 218 20.94 -4.43 -7.78
C TYR A 218 22.45 -4.69 -7.88
N ASP A 219 22.89 -5.88 -7.48
CA ASP A 219 24.31 -6.27 -7.51
C ASP A 219 24.88 -6.34 -8.94
N SER A 220 24.02 -6.47 -9.96
CA SER A 220 24.40 -6.44 -11.38
C SER A 220 24.58 -5.03 -11.97
N ILE A 221 24.18 -3.99 -11.24
CA ILE A 221 24.31 -2.60 -11.70
C ILE A 221 25.75 -2.15 -11.48
N ASP A 222 26.46 -1.82 -12.56
CA ASP A 222 27.77 -1.19 -12.48
C ASP A 222 27.62 0.27 -12.06
N VAL A 223 27.61 0.52 -10.75
CA VAL A 223 27.47 1.86 -10.18
C VAL A 223 28.63 2.77 -10.59
N ASN A 224 29.79 2.23 -10.95
CA ASN A 224 30.96 2.99 -11.39
C ASN A 224 31.08 3.06 -12.93
N GLY A 225 30.06 2.59 -13.65
CA GLY A 225 30.02 2.61 -15.11
C GLY A 225 30.11 4.04 -15.66
N HIS A 226 30.64 4.19 -16.88
CA HIS A 226 30.92 5.51 -17.46
C HIS A 226 29.67 6.30 -17.90
N ASP A 227 28.51 5.66 -18.04
CA ASP A 227 27.26 6.32 -18.42
C ASP A 227 26.39 6.63 -17.19
N LYS A 228 26.44 7.90 -16.75
CA LYS A 228 25.73 8.38 -15.55
C LYS A 228 24.22 8.22 -15.67
N GLU A 229 23.69 8.50 -16.84
CA GLU A 229 22.24 8.49 -17.07
C GLU A 229 21.71 7.07 -17.12
N LEU A 230 22.47 6.14 -17.71
CA LEU A 230 22.16 4.72 -17.67
C LEU A 230 22.16 4.17 -16.24
N VAL A 231 23.20 4.46 -15.46
CA VAL A 231 23.28 4.01 -14.06
C VAL A 231 22.12 4.56 -13.22
N LYS A 232 21.83 5.86 -13.32
CA LYS A 232 20.66 6.46 -12.65
C LYS A 232 19.35 5.83 -13.09
N HIS A 233 19.20 5.52 -14.38
CA HIS A 233 18.02 4.84 -14.89
C HIS A 233 17.86 3.45 -14.27
N GLN A 234 18.92 2.62 -14.28
CA GLN A 234 18.91 1.26 -13.72
C GLN A 234 18.61 1.28 -12.22
N LEU A 235 19.28 2.14 -11.45
CA LEU A 235 19.01 2.32 -10.02
C LEU A 235 17.56 2.74 -9.75
N TYR A 236 17.01 3.61 -10.59
CA TYR A 236 15.61 4.01 -10.47
C TYR A 236 14.65 2.87 -10.78
N GLN A 237 14.90 2.05 -11.82
CA GLN A 237 14.10 0.85 -12.11
C GLN A 237 14.14 -0.14 -10.94
N PHE A 238 15.33 -0.41 -10.40
CA PHE A 238 15.48 -1.20 -9.18
C PHE A 238 14.61 -0.64 -8.04
N SER A 239 14.59 0.68 -7.83
CA SER A 239 13.75 1.31 -6.81
C SER A 239 12.24 1.12 -7.07
N LEU A 240 11.81 0.99 -8.33
CA LEU A 240 10.42 0.69 -8.67
C LEU A 240 10.09 -0.77 -8.36
N GLU A 241 10.95 -1.70 -8.77
CA GLU A 241 10.82 -3.13 -8.47
C GLU A 241 10.85 -3.43 -6.97
N ALA A 242 11.70 -2.73 -6.22
CA ALA A 242 11.73 -2.81 -4.77
C ALA A 242 10.43 -2.30 -4.14
N SER A 243 9.83 -1.26 -4.71
CA SER A 243 8.50 -0.79 -4.31
C SER A 243 7.43 -1.83 -4.61
N ASP A 244 7.44 -2.46 -5.79
CA ASP A 244 6.47 -3.50 -6.16
C ASP A 244 6.56 -4.69 -5.22
N THR A 245 7.78 -5.17 -4.99
CA THR A 245 8.06 -6.25 -4.07
C THR A 245 7.59 -5.90 -2.66
N LEU A 246 7.93 -4.72 -2.14
CA LEU A 246 7.52 -4.29 -0.81
C LEU A 246 5.99 -4.28 -0.61
N PHE A 247 5.24 -3.74 -1.58
CA PHE A 247 3.78 -3.74 -1.51
C PHE A 247 3.18 -5.14 -1.73
N HIS A 248 3.83 -6.00 -2.51
CA HIS A 248 3.46 -7.40 -2.61
C HIS A 248 3.62 -8.14 -1.28
N LEU A 249 4.74 -7.93 -0.57
CA LEU A 249 4.96 -8.49 0.77
C LEU A 249 3.88 -8.02 1.77
N PHE A 250 3.55 -6.72 1.74
CA PHE A 250 2.47 -6.20 2.58
C PHE A 250 1.10 -6.79 2.22
N ASP A 251 0.84 -7.02 0.93
CA ASP A 251 -0.38 -7.69 0.49
C ASP A 251 -0.48 -9.13 0.96
N LEU A 252 0.65 -9.86 1.08
CA LEU A 252 0.67 -11.19 1.69
C LEU A 252 0.29 -11.13 3.17
N VAL A 253 0.79 -10.12 3.91
CA VAL A 253 0.39 -9.85 5.30
C VAL A 253 -1.11 -9.63 5.41
N LEU A 254 -1.67 -8.75 4.58
CA LEU A 254 -3.12 -8.50 4.55
C LEU A 254 -3.90 -9.76 4.14
N GLY A 255 -3.40 -10.50 3.15
CA GLY A 255 -3.92 -11.78 2.67
C GLY A 255 -4.13 -12.79 3.78
N HIS A 256 -3.07 -13.02 4.56
CA HIS A 256 -3.07 -13.90 5.72
C HIS A 256 -4.08 -13.45 6.78
N ILE A 257 -4.08 -12.16 7.11
CA ILE A 257 -5.02 -11.60 8.10
C ILE A 257 -6.48 -11.76 7.63
N GLY A 258 -6.75 -11.51 6.35
CA GLY A 258 -8.06 -11.75 5.75
C GLY A 258 -8.47 -13.22 5.87
N ALA A 259 -7.59 -14.16 5.54
CA ALA A 259 -7.86 -15.59 5.66
C ALA A 259 -8.20 -16.03 7.10
N GLN A 260 -7.46 -15.53 8.09
CA GLN A 260 -7.73 -15.78 9.52
C GLN A 260 -9.09 -15.21 10.00
N LEU A 261 -9.59 -14.18 9.31
CA LEU A 261 -10.91 -13.58 9.52
C LEU A 261 -11.99 -14.17 8.62
N SER A 262 -11.70 -15.23 7.87
CA SER A 262 -12.61 -15.85 6.88
C SER A 262 -13.07 -14.88 5.78
N ILE A 263 -12.22 -13.93 5.40
CA ILE A 263 -12.44 -12.96 4.33
C ILE A 263 -11.40 -13.19 3.23
N LYS A 264 -11.88 -13.48 2.02
CA LYS A 264 -11.00 -13.61 0.85
C LYS A 264 -10.72 -12.23 0.27
N LEU A 265 -9.46 -11.80 0.28
CA LEU A 265 -9.02 -10.60 -0.43
C LEU A 265 -8.95 -10.89 -1.94
N PRO A 266 -9.46 -10.00 -2.81
CA PRO A 266 -9.29 -10.14 -4.24
C PRO A 266 -7.82 -10.00 -4.62
N GLU A 267 -7.40 -10.77 -5.62
CA GLU A 267 -6.11 -10.57 -6.26
C GLU A 267 -6.10 -9.18 -6.91
N LEU A 268 -5.07 -8.38 -6.60
CA LEU A 268 -4.85 -7.16 -7.36
C LEU A 268 -4.35 -7.55 -8.73
N ALA A 269 -4.91 -6.94 -9.78
CA ALA A 269 -4.46 -7.15 -11.15
C ALA A 269 -2.96 -6.83 -11.24
N THR A 270 -2.13 -7.87 -11.23
CA THR A 270 -0.70 -7.74 -11.37
C THR A 270 -0.42 -7.55 -12.85
N ARG A 271 0.24 -6.43 -13.17
CA ARG A 271 1.08 -6.30 -14.37
C ARG A 271 0.40 -6.10 -15.74
N GLU A 272 -0.79 -5.51 -15.80
CA GLU A 272 -1.31 -4.94 -17.06
C GLU A 272 -1.71 -3.47 -16.89
N ASP A 273 -0.76 -2.57 -17.16
CA ASP A 273 -0.88 -1.10 -17.17
C ASP A 273 -2.06 -0.56 -18.01
N LYS A 274 -2.77 -1.42 -18.77
CA LYS A 274 -3.89 -1.05 -19.64
C LYS A 274 -5.29 -1.45 -19.12
N LYS A 275 -5.41 -2.42 -18.20
CA LYS A 275 -6.74 -2.93 -17.77
C LYS A 275 -7.31 -2.27 -16.53
N VAL A 276 -6.48 -1.67 -15.66
CA VAL A 276 -6.93 -1.06 -14.40
C VAL A 276 -7.87 0.13 -14.65
N VAL A 277 -7.67 0.89 -15.74
CA VAL A 277 -8.51 2.05 -16.09
C VAL A 277 -9.89 1.62 -16.64
N GLN A 278 -9.99 0.47 -17.31
CA GLN A 278 -11.27 0.02 -17.90
C GLN A 278 -12.23 -0.63 -16.89
N ILE A 279 -11.72 -1.18 -15.79
CA ILE A 279 -12.57 -1.84 -14.77
C ILE A 279 -13.26 -0.80 -13.88
N ILE A 280 -12.60 0.32 -13.58
CA ILE A 280 -13.17 1.40 -12.74
C ILE A 280 -14.17 2.26 -13.54
N ALA A 281 -14.06 2.33 -14.87
CA ALA A 281 -14.98 3.10 -15.72
C ALA A 281 -16.32 2.39 -16.02
N ARG A 282 -16.54 1.17 -15.51
CA ARG A 282 -17.75 0.37 -15.74
C ARG A 282 -18.65 0.20 -14.51
N HIS A 283 -18.33 0.84 -13.38
CA HIS A 283 -19.15 0.87 -12.17
C HIS A 283 -19.31 2.29 -11.63
#